data_AF-A0A401I3J2-F1
#
_entry.id   AF-A0A401I3J2-F1
#
_cell.length_a   1.000
_cell.length_b   1.000
_cell.length_c   1.000
_cell.angle_alpha   90.00
_cell.angle_beta   90.00
_cell.angle_gamma   90.00
#
_symmetry.space_group_name_H-M   'P 1'
#
loop_
_entity.id
_entity.type
_entity.pdbx_description
1 polymer ?
#
loop_
_entity_poly.entity_id
_entity_poly.type
_entity_poly.pdbx_seq_one_letter_code
_entity_poly.pdbx_strand_id
1 'polypeptide(L)'
;MAGSDCSRTDGEAGAGGDRLSASDSVEAFRALYAKAGIELIATESALAAEARNISLYVHPPLFMNEIALDAVFGPTTTPLYVYKLFPEGPITQTLIREMLAQWQEITQLCRRLGVPALNLLQFMVDDNYPVRPESLDRDEIDRFMTLEPLHQQYLLYVRYASLLVDPYSEPDEHGRYFDFSAVQLRRVFLNREGAWDIPRMPKEDYYRLKLIQGIARHAETPCPIIDTFVARYERYLLQQPDGLEGHPLSPAFEPQTFEDELRRIRSELLPLALRERDEARR
;
A
#
# COMPACT_ATOMS: atom_id res chain seq x y z
N MET A 1 40.07 -10.66 60.74
CA MET A 1 41.29 -11.48 60.94
C MET A 1 40.94 -12.90 60.51
N ALA A 2 41.66 -13.44 59.52
CA ALA A 2 41.58 -14.79 58.92
C ALA A 2 40.25 -15.17 58.22
N GLY A 3 40.22 -15.71 56.99
CA GLY A 3 41.27 -16.11 56.04
C GLY A 3 40.72 -17.15 55.03
N SER A 4 41.36 -17.23 53.85
CA SER A 4 41.31 -18.30 52.82
C SER A 4 40.04 -18.44 51.95
N ASP A 5 40.09 -18.86 50.67
CA ASP A 5 41.12 -18.98 49.63
C ASP A 5 40.42 -19.39 48.29
N CYS A 6 41.07 -19.09 47.16
CA CYS A 6 41.13 -19.88 45.92
C CYS A 6 39.91 -20.16 44.98
N SER A 7 39.89 -19.42 43.86
CA SER A 7 39.89 -19.88 42.43
C SER A 7 38.67 -20.52 41.71
N ARG A 8 38.63 -20.24 40.37
CA ARG A 8 37.88 -20.83 39.23
C ARG A 8 36.42 -20.33 39.03
N THR A 9 35.86 -20.08 37.83
CA THR A 9 36.18 -20.35 36.41
C THR A 9 35.23 -19.52 35.52
N ASP A 10 35.54 -19.48 34.22
CA ASP A 10 34.83 -18.86 33.10
C ASP A 10 33.31 -19.06 33.00
N GLY A 11 32.64 -18.14 32.29
CA GLY A 11 31.24 -18.26 31.86
C GLY A 11 30.81 -17.13 30.93
N GLU A 12 30.96 -17.35 29.63
CA GLU A 12 30.48 -16.53 28.51
C GLU A 12 28.95 -16.42 28.40
N ALA A 13 28.54 -15.50 27.50
CA ALA A 13 27.25 -15.32 26.82
C ALA A 13 26.15 -14.55 27.58
N GLY A 14 25.38 -13.65 26.96
CA GLY A 14 25.02 -13.58 25.54
C GLY A 14 24.89 -12.16 24.98
N ALA A 15 25.02 -12.14 23.66
CA ALA A 15 25.14 -11.01 22.77
C ALA A 15 23.93 -10.07 22.80
N GLY A 16 24.21 -8.77 22.96
CA GLY A 16 23.32 -7.70 22.58
C GLY A 16 23.27 -7.61 21.06
N GLY A 17 22.09 -7.79 20.48
CA GLY A 17 21.85 -7.40 19.10
C GLY A 17 21.95 -5.88 18.99
N ASP A 18 22.95 -5.40 18.27
CA ASP A 18 23.09 -3.99 17.89
C ASP A 18 21.83 -3.55 17.15
N ARG A 19 20.97 -2.77 17.81
CA ARG A 19 20.01 -1.93 17.12
C ARG A 19 20.84 -0.85 16.44
N LEU A 20 20.96 -0.91 15.11
CA LEU A 20 21.61 0.13 14.31
C LEU A 20 21.11 1.51 14.79
N SER A 21 22.00 2.32 15.35
CA SER A 21 21.66 3.65 15.83
C SER A 21 21.23 4.50 14.65
N ALA A 22 20.05 5.14 14.75
CA ALA A 22 19.58 6.08 13.75
C ALA A 22 20.63 7.17 13.49
N SER A 23 20.75 7.63 12.24
CA SER A 23 21.71 8.69 11.93
C SER A 23 21.28 10.03 12.55
N ASP A 24 22.25 10.93 12.75
CA ASP A 24 21.97 12.28 13.26
C ASP A 24 20.88 13.01 12.44
N SER A 25 20.84 12.76 11.13
CA SER A 25 19.79 13.27 10.25
C SER A 25 18.41 12.74 10.65
N VAL A 26 18.27 11.43 10.89
CA VAL A 26 17.00 10.82 11.31
C VAL A 26 16.54 11.37 12.66
N GLU A 27 17.46 11.56 13.61
CA GLU A 27 17.14 12.14 14.91
C GLU A 27 16.75 13.63 14.80
N ALA A 28 17.42 14.39 13.93
CA ALA A 28 17.02 15.77 13.63
C ALA A 28 15.61 15.84 13.02
N PHE A 29 15.27 14.91 12.12
CA PHE A 29 13.91 14.80 11.57
C PHE A 29 12.90 14.44 12.66
N ARG A 30 13.18 13.47 13.51
CA ARG A 30 12.33 13.09 14.65
C ARG A 30 12.03 14.29 15.56
N ALA A 31 13.06 15.02 15.95
CA ALA A 31 12.92 16.21 16.78
C ALA A 31 12.10 17.32 16.08
N LEU A 32 12.20 17.45 14.76
CA LEU A 32 11.40 18.41 14.00
C LEU A 32 9.91 18.03 13.98
N TYR A 33 9.59 16.78 13.64
CA TYR A 33 8.20 16.32 13.53
C TYR A 33 7.50 16.17 14.87
N ALA A 34 8.24 15.84 15.94
CA ALA A 34 7.70 15.83 17.30
C ALA A 34 7.13 17.20 17.71
N LYS A 35 7.68 18.32 17.20
CA LYS A 35 7.13 19.67 17.44
C LYS A 35 5.74 19.86 16.83
N ALA A 36 5.38 19.07 15.82
CA ALA A 36 4.06 19.07 15.20
C ALA A 36 3.13 17.99 15.78
N GLY A 37 3.55 17.28 16.83
CA GLY A 37 2.79 16.15 17.38
C GLY A 37 2.77 14.92 16.47
N ILE A 38 3.71 14.83 15.52
CA ILE A 38 3.83 13.70 14.60
C ILE A 38 4.92 12.77 15.11
N GLU A 39 4.55 11.51 15.35
CA GLU A 39 5.50 10.46 15.68
C GLU A 39 6.25 9.98 14.43
N LEU A 40 7.58 9.92 14.49
CA LEU A 40 8.43 9.36 13.45
C LEU A 40 9.13 8.08 13.93
N ILE A 41 8.65 6.96 13.41
CA ILE A 41 9.18 5.63 13.71
C ILE A 41 10.29 5.30 12.70
N ALA A 42 11.50 5.04 13.19
CA ALA A 42 12.62 4.63 12.35
C ALA A 42 12.47 3.13 12.05
N THR A 43 12.76 2.76 10.80
CA THR A 43 12.78 1.38 10.31
C THR A 43 14.21 0.95 9.99
N GLU A 44 14.39 -0.36 9.82
CA GLU A 44 15.66 -1.00 9.50
C GLU A 44 16.18 -0.70 8.10
N SER A 45 15.32 -0.26 7.17
CA SER A 45 15.70 0.12 5.81
C SER A 45 14.71 1.11 5.20
N ALA A 46 15.14 1.78 4.11
CA ALA A 46 14.25 2.63 3.31
C ALA A 46 13.08 1.83 2.72
N LEU A 47 13.35 0.62 2.21
CA LEU A 47 12.31 -0.25 1.66
C LEU A 47 11.27 -0.66 2.72
N ALA A 48 11.71 -0.89 3.96
CA ALA A 48 10.80 -1.16 5.07
C ALA A 48 9.91 0.04 5.43
N ALA A 49 10.41 1.27 5.31
CA ALA A 49 9.59 2.47 5.45
C ALA A 49 8.61 2.62 4.27
N GLU A 50 9.08 2.42 3.04
CA GLU A 50 8.26 2.53 1.82
C GLU A 50 7.12 1.49 1.79
N ALA A 51 7.36 0.29 2.31
CA ALA A 51 6.33 -0.74 2.48
C ALA A 51 5.22 -0.33 3.46
N ARG A 52 5.45 0.66 4.35
CA ARG A 52 4.42 1.22 5.24
C ARG A 52 3.67 2.39 4.58
N ASN A 53 3.28 2.21 3.31
CA ASN A 53 2.46 3.16 2.57
C ASN A 53 1.11 2.52 2.23
N ILE A 54 0.03 3.03 2.84
CA ILE A 54 -1.31 2.44 2.69
C ILE A 54 -1.77 2.37 1.25
N SER A 55 -1.46 3.40 0.45
CA SER A 55 -1.88 3.52 -0.95
C SER A 55 -1.33 2.40 -1.83
N LEU A 56 -0.20 1.79 -1.46
CA LEU A 56 0.32 0.61 -2.18
C LEU A 56 -0.68 -0.54 -2.17
N TYR A 57 -1.38 -0.74 -1.06
CA TYR A 57 -2.27 -1.87 -0.84
C TYR A 57 -3.71 -1.58 -1.24
N VAL A 58 -4.15 -0.32 -1.12
CA VAL A 58 -5.57 0.02 -1.28
C VAL A 58 -5.90 0.67 -2.61
N HIS A 59 -4.99 1.46 -3.20
CA HIS A 59 -5.35 2.19 -4.42
C HIS A 59 -5.54 1.28 -5.64
N PRO A 60 -4.66 0.33 -5.95
CA PRO A 60 -4.84 -0.44 -7.18
C PRO A 60 -6.19 -1.18 -7.28
N PRO A 61 -6.70 -1.89 -6.25
CA PRO A 61 -8.03 -2.49 -6.35
C PRO A 61 -9.14 -1.44 -6.42
N LEU A 62 -8.99 -0.27 -5.78
CA LEU A 62 -9.97 0.82 -5.81
C LEU A 62 -10.05 1.55 -7.15
N PHE A 63 -8.93 1.72 -7.86
CA PHE A 63 -8.86 2.55 -9.06
C PHE A 63 -8.60 1.76 -10.36
N MET A 64 -8.04 0.55 -10.29
CA MET A 64 -7.68 -0.28 -11.45
C MET A 64 -8.62 -1.47 -11.59
N ASN A 65 -9.92 -1.24 -11.38
CA ASN A 65 -11.02 -2.16 -11.70
C ASN A 65 -11.93 -1.58 -12.78
N GLU A 66 -12.77 -2.40 -13.41
CA GLU A 66 -13.57 -1.95 -14.56
C GLU A 66 -14.52 -0.79 -14.20
N ILE A 67 -15.18 -0.84 -13.03
CA ILE A 67 -16.08 0.24 -12.57
C ILE A 67 -15.33 1.56 -12.46
N ALA A 68 -14.15 1.55 -11.83
CA ALA A 68 -13.37 2.77 -11.62
C ALA A 68 -12.71 3.27 -12.91
N LEU A 69 -12.21 2.37 -13.76
CA LEU A 69 -11.59 2.74 -15.04
C LEU A 69 -12.64 3.26 -16.03
N ASP A 70 -13.83 2.67 -16.07
CA ASP A 70 -14.97 3.23 -16.81
C ASP A 70 -15.36 4.62 -16.30
N ALA A 71 -15.26 4.88 -15.00
CA ALA A 71 -15.50 6.21 -14.44
C ALA A 71 -14.43 7.23 -14.88
N VAL A 72 -13.17 6.81 -15.00
CA VAL A 72 -12.04 7.70 -15.35
C VAL A 72 -12.01 7.99 -16.85
N PHE A 73 -12.13 6.93 -17.66
CA PHE A 73 -11.95 6.98 -19.12
C PHE A 73 -13.29 7.01 -19.88
N GLY A 74 -14.32 6.33 -19.40
CA GLY A 74 -15.59 6.20 -20.12
C GLY A 74 -16.53 7.41 -19.99
N PRO A 75 -17.61 7.46 -20.80
CA PRO A 75 -18.61 8.50 -20.77
C PRO A 75 -19.62 8.31 -19.61
N THR A 76 -19.20 8.54 -18.37
CA THR A 76 -20.11 8.42 -17.21
C THR A 76 -20.93 9.69 -17.00
N THR A 77 -22.25 9.57 -16.86
CA THR A 77 -23.15 10.70 -16.57
C THR A 77 -23.38 10.92 -15.08
N THR A 78 -23.20 9.88 -14.26
CA THR A 78 -23.39 9.93 -12.80
C THR A 78 -22.04 9.89 -12.09
N PRO A 79 -21.77 10.78 -11.12
CA PRO A 79 -20.58 10.71 -10.28
C PRO A 79 -20.46 9.36 -9.56
N LEU A 80 -19.28 8.75 -9.62
CA LEU A 80 -18.91 7.60 -8.80
C LEU A 80 -17.90 8.03 -7.74
N TYR A 81 -17.95 7.37 -6.59
CA TYR A 81 -17.13 7.69 -5.42
C TYR A 81 -16.24 6.51 -5.05
N VAL A 82 -14.95 6.79 -4.82
CA VAL A 82 -13.91 5.77 -4.62
C VAL A 82 -14.25 4.82 -3.48
N TYR A 83 -14.79 5.36 -2.38
CA TYR A 83 -14.97 4.62 -1.13
C TYR A 83 -16.39 4.17 -0.87
N LYS A 84 -17.32 4.32 -1.83
CA LYS A 84 -18.69 3.83 -1.70
C LYS A 84 -18.84 2.40 -2.21
N LEU A 85 -19.84 1.71 -1.67
CA LEU A 85 -20.28 0.41 -2.18
C LEU A 85 -20.93 0.58 -3.55
N PHE A 86 -20.88 -0.47 -4.37
CA PHE A 86 -21.63 -0.49 -5.64
C PHE A 86 -23.15 -0.39 -5.38
N PRO A 87 -23.91 0.43 -6.15
CA PRO A 87 -23.56 1.07 -7.42
C PRO A 87 -22.98 2.49 -7.34
N GLU A 88 -22.79 3.06 -6.15
CA GLU A 88 -22.26 4.43 -5.98
C GLU A 88 -20.73 4.50 -6.07
N GLY A 89 -20.06 3.35 -5.91
CA GLY A 89 -18.61 3.21 -6.00
C GLY A 89 -18.17 1.80 -6.38
N PRO A 90 -16.85 1.55 -6.43
CA PRO A 90 -16.29 0.29 -6.91
C PRO A 90 -16.28 -0.83 -5.85
N ILE A 91 -16.54 -0.52 -4.57
CA ILE A 91 -16.38 -1.49 -3.49
C ILE A 91 -17.42 -2.61 -3.62
N THR A 92 -16.89 -3.81 -3.84
CA THR A 92 -17.63 -5.07 -3.99
C THR A 92 -16.83 -6.20 -3.34
N GLN A 93 -17.44 -7.38 -3.17
CA GLN A 93 -16.73 -8.56 -2.69
C GLN A 93 -15.55 -8.95 -3.61
N THR A 94 -15.70 -8.77 -4.93
CA THR A 94 -14.62 -9.02 -5.89
C THR A 94 -13.45 -8.06 -5.67
N LEU A 95 -13.72 -6.77 -5.48
CA LEU A 95 -12.67 -5.79 -5.18
C LEU A 95 -11.91 -6.14 -3.91
N ILE A 96 -12.61 -6.52 -2.83
CA ILE A 96 -11.98 -6.88 -1.56
C ILE A 96 -11.13 -8.15 -1.69
N ARG A 97 -11.57 -9.13 -2.50
CA ARG A 97 -10.76 -10.31 -2.82
C ARG A 97 -9.49 -9.94 -3.58
N GLU A 98 -9.59 -9.05 -4.58
CA GLU A 98 -8.43 -8.56 -5.33
C GLU A 98 -7.46 -7.78 -4.41
N MET A 99 -7.99 -6.96 -3.49
CA MET A 99 -7.19 -6.23 -2.49
C MET A 99 -6.43 -7.16 -1.56
N LEU A 100 -7.10 -8.18 -1.01
CA LEU A 100 -6.45 -9.16 -0.14
C LEU A 100 -5.33 -9.89 -0.90
N ALA A 101 -5.60 -10.34 -2.11
CA ALA A 101 -4.65 -11.08 -2.92
C ALA A 101 -3.43 -10.22 -3.31
N GLN A 102 -3.63 -8.94 -3.67
CA GLN A 102 -2.52 -8.02 -3.92
C GLN A 102 -1.66 -7.79 -2.66
N TRP A 103 -2.29 -7.61 -1.50
CA TRP A 103 -1.55 -7.50 -0.24
C TRP A 103 -0.73 -8.76 0.07
N GLN A 104 -1.26 -9.94 -0.22
CA GLN A 104 -0.52 -11.20 -0.07
C GLN A 104 0.69 -11.28 -1.01
N GLU A 105 0.55 -10.85 -2.27
CA GLU A 105 1.65 -10.78 -3.24
C GLU A 105 2.76 -9.82 -2.79
N ILE A 106 2.39 -8.60 -2.36
CA ILE A 106 3.35 -7.64 -1.83
C ILE A 106 4.01 -8.18 -0.54
N THR A 107 3.24 -8.83 0.33
CA THR A 107 3.78 -9.45 1.55
C THR A 107 4.79 -10.54 1.24
N GLN A 108 4.52 -11.38 0.23
CA GLN A 108 5.46 -12.40 -0.21
C GLN A 108 6.74 -11.78 -0.78
N LEU A 109 6.61 -10.71 -1.58
CA LEU A 109 7.75 -9.97 -2.09
C LEU A 109 8.57 -9.33 -0.97
N CYS A 110 7.94 -8.67 -0.01
CA CYS A 110 8.61 -8.10 1.17
C CYS A 110 9.43 -9.17 1.90
N ARG A 111 8.83 -10.34 2.19
CA ARG A 111 9.54 -11.47 2.82
C ARG A 111 10.74 -11.92 1.99
N ARG A 112 10.61 -11.97 0.66
CA ARG A 112 11.70 -12.34 -0.25
C ARG A 112 12.85 -11.34 -0.23
N LEU A 113 12.56 -10.06 0.06
CA LEU A 113 13.51 -8.96 0.15
C LEU A 113 13.99 -8.69 1.58
N GLY A 114 13.64 -9.55 2.56
CA GLY A 114 14.04 -9.37 3.96
C GLY A 114 13.29 -8.27 4.71
N VAL A 115 12.15 -7.80 4.17
CA VAL A 115 11.30 -6.77 4.79
C VAL A 115 10.18 -7.42 5.60
N PRO A 116 9.91 -6.96 6.84
CA PRO A 116 8.82 -7.46 7.65
C PRO A 116 7.47 -7.37 6.95
N ALA A 117 6.65 -8.39 7.15
CA ALA A 117 5.28 -8.40 6.66
C ALA A 117 4.41 -7.39 7.44
N LEU A 118 3.49 -6.74 6.72
CA LEU A 118 2.58 -5.75 7.28
C LEU A 118 1.21 -6.39 7.58
N ASN A 119 0.69 -6.23 8.79
CA ASN A 119 -0.71 -6.52 9.09
C ASN A 119 -1.59 -5.42 8.48
N LEU A 120 -2.23 -5.71 7.34
CA LEU A 120 -3.00 -4.71 6.59
C LEU A 120 -4.16 -4.12 7.39
N LEU A 121 -4.96 -4.96 8.05
CA LEU A 121 -6.15 -4.49 8.77
C LEU A 121 -5.75 -3.64 9.97
N GLN A 122 -4.73 -4.08 10.72
CA GLN A 122 -4.18 -3.29 11.82
C GLN A 122 -3.67 -1.94 11.32
N PHE A 123 -2.88 -1.94 10.25
CA PHE A 123 -2.37 -0.72 9.66
C PHE A 123 -3.49 0.22 9.20
N MET A 124 -4.56 -0.32 8.61
CA MET A 124 -5.73 0.45 8.17
C MET A 124 -6.52 1.10 9.30
N VAL A 125 -6.52 0.51 10.51
CA VAL A 125 -7.33 0.95 11.65
C VAL A 125 -6.51 1.81 12.62
N ASP A 126 -5.30 1.37 12.94
CA ASP A 126 -4.48 1.97 14.01
C ASP A 126 -3.65 3.16 13.48
N ASP A 127 -3.14 3.05 12.25
CA ASP A 127 -2.20 4.05 11.68
C ASP A 127 -2.87 4.97 10.64
N ASN A 128 -4.12 4.67 10.24
CA ASN A 128 -4.83 5.42 9.21
C ASN A 128 -6.14 6.00 9.74
N TYR A 129 -7.27 5.30 9.59
CA TYR A 129 -8.57 5.80 10.03
C TYR A 129 -9.22 4.80 10.96
N PRO A 130 -9.46 5.18 12.23
CA PRO A 130 -10.04 4.29 13.21
C PRO A 130 -11.50 4.01 12.88
N VAL A 131 -11.97 2.83 13.28
CA VAL A 131 -13.40 2.51 13.32
C VAL A 131 -13.86 2.42 14.78
N ARG A 132 -15.16 2.30 14.99
CA ARG A 132 -15.72 2.04 16.32
C ARG A 132 -15.35 0.61 16.77
N PRO A 133 -15.03 0.38 18.05
CA PRO A 133 -14.71 -0.97 18.56
C PRO A 133 -15.82 -2.01 18.32
N GLU A 134 -17.07 -1.56 18.20
CA GLU A 134 -18.23 -2.40 17.88
C GLU A 134 -18.21 -2.91 16.43
N SER A 135 -17.47 -2.26 15.53
CA SER A 135 -17.39 -2.64 14.12
C SER A 135 -16.40 -3.77 13.85
N LEU A 136 -15.26 -3.79 14.56
CA LEU A 136 -14.20 -4.78 14.38
C LEU A 136 -13.61 -5.16 15.74
N ASP A 137 -13.58 -6.46 16.02
CA ASP A 137 -12.98 -6.99 17.23
C ASP A 137 -11.46 -6.83 17.23
N ARG A 138 -10.90 -6.45 18.38
CA ARG A 138 -9.47 -6.17 18.51
C ARG A 138 -8.60 -7.42 18.29
N ASP A 139 -9.03 -8.57 18.80
CA ASP A 139 -8.29 -9.82 18.65
C ASP A 139 -8.27 -10.26 17.18
N GLU A 140 -9.35 -10.00 16.44
CA GLU A 140 -9.41 -10.25 14.99
C GLU A 140 -8.48 -9.32 14.20
N ILE A 141 -8.38 -8.04 14.56
CA ILE A 141 -7.43 -7.11 13.93
C ILE A 141 -5.99 -7.58 14.20
N ASP A 142 -5.66 -7.93 15.44
CA ASP A 142 -4.30 -8.33 15.83
C ASP A 142 -3.88 -9.66 15.18
N ARG A 143 -4.83 -10.59 15.02
CA ARG A 143 -4.60 -11.91 14.42
C ARG A 143 -4.83 -11.95 12.91
N PHE A 144 -5.21 -10.84 12.27
CA PHE A 144 -5.65 -10.77 10.87
C PHE A 144 -4.79 -11.59 9.91
N MET A 145 -3.46 -11.51 10.03
CA MET A 145 -2.50 -12.22 9.17
C MET A 145 -2.58 -13.75 9.23
N THR A 146 -3.20 -14.31 10.27
CA THR A 146 -3.33 -15.75 10.53
C THR A 146 -4.75 -16.27 10.31
N LEU A 147 -5.70 -15.39 10.01
CA LEU A 147 -7.09 -15.76 9.78
C LEU A 147 -7.27 -16.38 8.39
N GLU A 148 -8.33 -17.17 8.25
CA GLU A 148 -8.71 -17.77 6.97
C GLU A 148 -9.04 -16.68 5.93
N PRO A 149 -8.70 -16.86 4.64
CA PRO A 149 -8.84 -15.82 3.62
C PRO A 149 -10.24 -15.24 3.47
N LEU A 150 -11.29 -16.05 3.63
CA LEU A 150 -12.67 -15.57 3.57
C LEU A 150 -13.00 -14.63 4.74
N HIS A 151 -12.46 -14.94 5.92
CA HIS A 151 -12.64 -14.10 7.10
C HIS A 151 -11.83 -12.80 6.98
N GLN A 152 -10.61 -12.87 6.44
CA GLN A 152 -9.84 -11.66 6.11
C GLN A 152 -10.60 -10.75 5.14
N GLN A 153 -11.21 -11.31 4.09
CA GLN A 153 -12.07 -10.55 3.16
C GLN A 153 -13.28 -9.93 3.87
N TYR A 154 -13.94 -10.69 4.75
CA TYR A 154 -15.05 -10.18 5.52
C TYR A 154 -14.65 -8.96 6.36
N LEU A 155 -13.54 -9.04 7.11
CA LEU A 155 -13.08 -7.93 7.95
C LEU A 155 -12.67 -6.70 7.12
N LEU A 156 -12.01 -6.89 5.97
CA LEU A 156 -11.70 -5.78 5.05
C LEU A 156 -12.98 -5.13 4.52
N TYR A 157 -14.00 -5.92 4.15
CA TYR A 157 -15.28 -5.40 3.69
C TYR A 157 -15.99 -4.60 4.79
N VAL A 158 -16.06 -5.14 6.01
CA VAL A 158 -16.62 -4.46 7.19
C VAL A 158 -15.87 -3.16 7.48
N ARG A 159 -14.54 -3.16 7.38
CA ARG A 159 -13.72 -1.96 7.55
C ARG A 159 -14.15 -0.85 6.59
N TYR A 160 -14.32 -1.15 5.30
CA TYR A 160 -14.78 -0.14 4.34
C TYR A 160 -16.22 0.29 4.56
N ALA A 161 -17.12 -0.64 4.89
CA ALA A 161 -18.50 -0.31 5.20
C ALA A 161 -18.63 0.61 6.43
N SER A 162 -17.77 0.41 7.43
CA SER A 162 -17.74 1.19 8.68
C SER A 162 -17.21 2.62 8.49
N LEU A 163 -16.62 2.92 7.33
CA LEU A 163 -16.08 4.23 6.97
C LEU A 163 -16.83 4.88 5.79
N LEU A 164 -18.05 4.41 5.49
CA LEU A 164 -18.93 5.11 4.56
C LEU A 164 -19.27 6.52 5.06
N VAL A 165 -19.36 6.64 6.38
CA VAL A 165 -19.45 7.90 7.12
C VAL A 165 -18.27 7.98 8.09
N ASP A 166 -17.98 9.18 8.61
CA ASP A 166 -17.05 9.33 9.72
C ASP A 166 -17.78 8.95 11.01
N PRO A 167 -17.48 7.79 11.63
CA PRO A 167 -18.23 7.31 12.78
C PRO A 167 -17.91 8.09 14.07
N TYR A 168 -16.95 9.01 14.04
CA TYR A 168 -16.58 9.89 15.14
C TYR A 168 -17.02 11.34 14.94
N SER A 169 -17.53 11.69 13.75
CA SER A 169 -18.14 13.00 13.51
C SER A 169 -19.41 13.20 14.36
N GLU A 170 -19.72 14.45 14.69
CA GLU A 170 -21.01 14.79 15.30
C GLU A 170 -22.13 14.62 14.26
N PRO A 171 -23.18 13.85 14.56
CA PRO A 171 -24.29 13.71 13.64
C PRO A 171 -25.11 15.01 13.55
N ASP A 172 -25.73 15.24 12.40
CA ASP A 172 -26.67 16.35 12.21
C ASP A 172 -27.98 16.18 13.00
N GLU A 173 -28.90 17.14 12.89
CA GLU A 173 -30.21 17.12 13.55
C GLU A 173 -31.11 15.94 13.12
N HIS A 174 -30.74 15.22 12.07
CA HIS A 174 -31.42 14.03 11.55
C HIS A 174 -30.66 12.74 11.85
N GLY A 175 -29.57 12.80 12.62
CA GLY A 175 -28.76 11.63 12.97
C GLY A 175 -27.79 11.18 11.87
N ARG A 176 -27.52 12.00 10.86
CA ARG A 176 -26.59 11.68 9.76
C ARG A 176 -25.19 12.14 10.10
N TYR A 177 -24.24 11.23 9.96
CA TYR A 177 -22.82 11.51 10.13
C TYR A 177 -22.22 12.12 8.86
N PHE A 178 -21.04 12.73 8.98
CA PHE A 178 -20.31 13.28 7.84
C PHE A 178 -20.03 12.18 6.79
N ASP A 179 -20.33 12.46 5.52
CA ASP A 179 -20.10 11.51 4.42
C ASP A 179 -18.61 11.43 4.05
N PHE A 180 -17.91 10.58 4.80
CA PHE A 180 -16.48 10.32 4.63
C PHE A 180 -16.15 9.63 3.29
N SER A 181 -17.14 8.93 2.71
CA SER A 181 -16.96 8.19 1.45
C SER A 181 -17.11 9.04 0.18
N ALA A 182 -17.52 10.31 0.29
CA ALA A 182 -17.83 11.20 -0.83
C ALA A 182 -16.60 11.69 -1.62
N VAL A 183 -15.58 10.85 -1.81
CA VAL A 183 -14.40 11.14 -2.64
C VAL A 183 -14.67 10.72 -4.08
N GLN A 184 -14.90 11.69 -4.96
CA GLN A 184 -15.26 11.43 -6.36
C GLN A 184 -14.09 10.89 -7.19
N LEU A 185 -14.38 9.90 -8.04
CA LEU A 185 -13.48 9.46 -9.10
C LEU A 185 -13.33 10.58 -10.14
N ARG A 186 -12.09 11.04 -10.32
CA ARG A 186 -11.79 12.09 -11.30
C ARG A 186 -11.67 11.50 -12.69
N ARG A 187 -12.10 12.27 -13.69
CA ARG A 187 -12.01 11.90 -15.10
C ARG A 187 -10.70 12.39 -15.69
N VAL A 188 -10.36 11.85 -16.87
CA VAL A 188 -9.40 12.49 -17.77
C VAL A 188 -9.75 13.97 -17.98
N PHE A 189 -8.74 14.83 -18.06
CA PHE A 189 -8.92 16.29 -18.03
C PHE A 189 -7.90 16.96 -18.95
N LEU A 190 -8.18 18.20 -19.39
CA LEU A 190 -7.18 19.02 -20.07
C LEU A 190 -6.21 19.61 -19.05
N ASN A 191 -4.94 19.28 -19.20
CA ASN A 191 -3.87 19.81 -18.37
C ASN A 191 -3.51 21.27 -18.76
N ARG A 192 -2.53 21.85 -18.06
CA ARG A 192 -2.12 23.25 -18.27
C ARG A 192 -1.47 23.47 -19.63
N GLU A 193 -0.92 22.41 -20.22
CA GLU A 193 -0.27 22.37 -21.53
C GLU A 193 -1.28 22.20 -22.67
N GLY A 194 -2.58 22.08 -22.36
CA GLY A 194 -3.65 21.92 -23.35
C GLY A 194 -3.74 20.50 -23.94
N ALA A 195 -3.16 19.51 -23.26
CA ALA A 195 -3.24 18.10 -23.60
C ALA A 195 -4.19 17.36 -22.65
N TRP A 196 -4.86 16.31 -23.14
CA TRP A 196 -5.58 15.39 -22.29
C TRP A 196 -4.60 14.61 -21.39
N ASP A 197 -4.89 14.57 -20.10
CA ASP A 197 -4.08 13.88 -19.10
C ASP A 197 -4.98 13.03 -18.18
N ILE A 198 -4.35 12.04 -17.56
CA ILE A 198 -4.96 11.10 -16.65
C ILE A 198 -4.80 11.65 -15.22
N PRO A 199 -5.87 11.64 -14.41
CA PRO A 199 -5.79 12.05 -13.01
C PRO A 199 -4.73 11.26 -12.25
N ARG A 200 -4.22 11.88 -11.18
CA ARG A 200 -3.17 11.31 -10.32
C ARG A 200 -3.46 9.86 -9.92
N MET A 201 -4.71 9.54 -9.62
CA MET A 201 -5.20 8.17 -9.40
C MET A 201 -6.07 7.81 -10.60
N PRO A 202 -5.74 6.76 -11.39
CA PRO A 202 -4.70 5.74 -11.13
C PRO A 202 -3.30 6.01 -11.74
N LYS A 203 -2.97 7.19 -12.31
CA LYS A 203 -1.67 7.42 -13.00
C LYS A 203 -0.44 7.06 -12.16
N GLU A 204 -0.37 7.53 -10.91
CA GLU A 204 0.72 7.20 -9.98
C GLU A 204 0.67 5.75 -9.49
N ASP A 205 -0.53 5.18 -9.38
CA ASP A 205 -0.70 3.79 -8.92
C ASP A 205 -0.21 2.80 -9.99
N TYR A 206 -0.42 3.12 -11.27
CA TYR A 206 0.17 2.40 -12.39
C TYR A 206 1.71 2.40 -12.34
N TYR A 207 2.33 3.56 -12.11
CA TYR A 207 3.77 3.66 -11.93
C TYR A 207 4.27 2.75 -10.80
N ARG A 208 3.67 2.87 -9.61
CA ARG A 208 4.04 2.05 -8.43
C ARG A 208 3.89 0.56 -8.73
N LEU A 209 2.78 0.13 -9.34
CA LEU A 209 2.58 -1.26 -9.68
C LEU A 209 3.58 -1.78 -10.71
N LYS A 210 3.94 -0.99 -11.72
CA LYS A 210 4.96 -1.41 -12.70
C LYS A 210 6.33 -1.58 -12.07
N LEU A 211 6.69 -0.73 -11.10
CA LEU A 211 7.91 -0.92 -10.32
C LEU A 211 7.83 -2.20 -9.48
N ILE A 212 6.75 -2.42 -8.71
CA ILE A 212 6.57 -3.63 -7.90
C ILE A 212 6.60 -4.89 -8.78
N GLN A 213 5.89 -4.87 -9.91
CA GLN A 213 5.88 -5.95 -10.90
C GLN A 213 7.29 -6.25 -11.42
N GLY A 214 8.06 -5.22 -11.76
CA GLY A 214 9.43 -5.36 -12.26
C GLY A 214 10.43 -5.87 -11.20
N ILE A 215 10.23 -5.50 -9.93
CA ILE A 215 10.99 -6.00 -8.78
C ILE A 215 10.60 -7.46 -8.51
N ALA A 216 9.31 -7.78 -8.48
CA ALA A 216 8.80 -9.13 -8.24
C ALA A 216 9.33 -10.13 -9.26
N ARG A 217 9.28 -9.78 -10.56
CA ARG A 217 9.86 -10.58 -11.64
C ARG A 217 11.35 -10.85 -11.45
N HIS A 218 12.09 -9.84 -11.01
CA HIS A 218 13.52 -9.98 -10.76
C HIS A 218 13.83 -10.81 -9.50
N ALA A 219 13.00 -10.71 -8.46
CA ALA A 219 13.08 -11.52 -7.26
C ALA A 219 12.46 -12.92 -7.41
N GLU A 220 12.04 -13.29 -8.63
CA GLU A 220 11.37 -14.55 -8.97
C GLU A 220 10.11 -14.82 -8.11
N THR A 221 9.38 -13.76 -7.77
CA THR A 221 8.15 -13.82 -6.98
C THR A 221 6.94 -13.58 -7.90
N PRO A 222 5.97 -14.52 -7.98
CA PRO A 222 4.75 -14.33 -8.76
C PRO A 222 3.89 -13.17 -8.23
N CYS A 223 3.30 -12.39 -9.13
CA CYS A 223 2.35 -11.32 -8.78
C CYS A 223 1.16 -11.23 -9.77
N PRO A 224 0.37 -12.32 -9.93
CA PRO A 224 -0.69 -12.39 -10.95
C PRO A 224 -1.80 -11.35 -10.81
N ILE A 225 -2.14 -10.91 -9.59
CA ILE A 225 -3.14 -9.86 -9.37
C ILE A 225 -2.59 -8.49 -9.76
N ILE A 226 -1.32 -8.21 -9.44
CA ILE A 226 -0.64 -7.01 -9.96
C ILE A 226 -0.58 -7.04 -11.49
N ASP A 227 -0.25 -8.19 -12.10
CA ASP A 227 -0.27 -8.35 -13.56
C ASP A 227 -1.67 -8.07 -14.13
N THR A 228 -2.72 -8.52 -13.45
CA THR A 228 -4.11 -8.27 -13.83
C THR A 228 -4.46 -6.78 -13.78
N PHE A 229 -4.10 -6.06 -12.72
CA PHE A 229 -4.33 -4.62 -12.62
C PHE A 229 -3.60 -3.84 -13.72
N VAL A 230 -2.33 -4.16 -13.93
CA VAL A 230 -1.51 -3.53 -14.98
C VAL A 230 -2.12 -3.77 -16.37
N ALA A 231 -2.46 -5.02 -16.68
CA ALA A 231 -3.06 -5.36 -17.98
C ALA A 231 -4.42 -4.68 -18.17
N ARG A 232 -5.25 -4.61 -17.11
CA ARG A 232 -6.55 -3.93 -17.15
C ARG A 232 -6.36 -2.44 -17.42
N TYR A 233 -5.45 -1.76 -16.74
CA TYR A 233 -5.19 -0.34 -16.98
C TYR A 233 -4.60 -0.07 -18.37
N GLU A 234 -3.61 -0.86 -18.82
CA GLU A 234 -3.01 -0.72 -20.15
C GLU A 234 -4.04 -0.96 -21.27
N ARG A 235 -5.04 -1.83 -21.05
CA ARG A 235 -6.18 -1.99 -21.97
C ARG A 235 -6.95 -0.67 -22.14
N TYR A 236 -7.21 0.09 -21.06
CA TYR A 236 -7.88 1.39 -21.14
C TYR A 236 -6.99 2.48 -21.75
N LEU A 237 -5.66 2.41 -21.57
CA LEU A 237 -4.75 3.34 -22.26
C LEU A 237 -4.81 3.17 -23.78
N LEU A 238 -4.85 1.91 -24.24
CA LEU A 238 -4.89 1.57 -25.66
C LEU A 238 -6.27 1.78 -26.29
N GLN A 239 -7.33 1.75 -25.48
CA GLN A 239 -8.68 2.13 -25.89
C GLN A 239 -8.79 3.65 -25.80
N GLN A 240 -8.59 4.36 -26.92
CA GLN A 240 -8.75 5.81 -26.93
C GLN A 240 -10.16 6.16 -26.42
N PRO A 241 -10.27 6.98 -25.35
CA PRO A 241 -11.57 7.32 -24.81
C PRO A 241 -12.38 8.09 -25.85
N ASP A 242 -13.61 7.63 -26.10
CA ASP A 242 -14.55 8.33 -26.98
C ASP A 242 -14.75 9.77 -26.49
N GLY A 243 -14.60 10.75 -27.39
CA GLY A 243 -14.83 12.16 -27.08
C GLY A 243 -13.61 12.97 -26.64
N LEU A 244 -12.38 12.43 -26.72
CA LEU A 244 -11.15 13.22 -26.52
C LEU A 244 -10.70 13.95 -27.82
N GLU A 245 -11.62 14.63 -28.48
CA GLU A 245 -11.35 15.34 -29.73
C GLU A 245 -10.67 16.70 -29.51
N GLY A 246 -9.96 17.18 -30.53
CA GLY A 246 -9.48 18.57 -30.60
C GLY A 246 -8.21 18.91 -29.81
N HIS A 247 -7.67 17.98 -29.00
CA HIS A 247 -6.47 18.19 -28.19
C HIS A 247 -5.54 16.98 -28.20
N PRO A 248 -4.20 17.17 -28.09
CA PRO A 248 -3.26 16.07 -28.02
C PRO A 248 -3.41 15.27 -26.72
N LEU A 249 -3.00 13.99 -26.74
CA LEU A 249 -2.86 13.18 -25.54
C LEU A 249 -1.49 13.42 -24.90
N SER A 250 -1.44 13.48 -23.57
CA SER A 250 -0.17 13.48 -22.84
C SER A 250 0.51 12.10 -22.88
N PRO A 251 1.81 12.01 -22.58
CA PRO A 251 2.53 10.72 -22.50
C PRO A 251 1.94 9.70 -21.50
N ALA A 252 1.07 10.14 -20.60
CA ALA A 252 0.38 9.26 -19.66
C ALA A 252 -0.54 8.23 -20.34
N PHE A 253 -0.94 8.48 -21.59
CA PHE A 253 -1.76 7.56 -22.40
C PHE A 253 -0.95 6.44 -23.08
N GLU A 254 0.37 6.42 -22.92
CA GLU A 254 1.22 5.39 -23.48
C GLU A 254 1.60 4.36 -22.41
N PRO A 255 1.50 3.05 -22.70
CA PRO A 255 2.04 2.02 -21.80
C PRO A 255 3.54 2.23 -21.56
N GLN A 256 3.92 2.29 -20.29
CA GLN A 256 5.30 2.56 -19.86
C GLN A 256 5.96 1.28 -19.37
N THR A 257 7.28 1.15 -19.56
CA THR A 257 8.06 0.01 -19.05
C THR A 257 8.86 0.34 -17.80
N PHE A 258 9.26 1.61 -17.62
CA PHE A 258 10.11 2.09 -16.52
C PHE A 258 11.44 1.32 -16.40
N GLU A 259 11.98 0.82 -17.52
CA GLU A 259 13.13 -0.09 -17.51
C GLU A 259 14.41 0.54 -16.94
N ASP A 260 14.62 1.84 -17.16
CA ASP A 260 15.79 2.54 -16.63
C ASP A 260 15.77 2.64 -15.10
N GLU A 261 14.61 2.89 -14.52
CA GLU A 261 14.42 2.93 -13.07
C GLU A 261 14.54 1.53 -12.47
N LEU A 262 13.89 0.55 -13.10
CA LEU A 262 14.00 -0.86 -12.71
C LEU A 262 15.45 -1.34 -12.74
N ARG A 263 16.24 -0.95 -13.75
CA ARG A 263 17.67 -1.29 -13.82
C ARG A 263 18.44 -0.75 -12.62
N ARG A 264 18.19 0.50 -12.21
CA ARG A 264 18.83 1.12 -11.04
C ARG A 264 18.43 0.42 -9.76
N ILE A 265 17.13 0.22 -9.55
CA ILE A 265 16.59 -0.47 -8.38
C ILE A 265 17.18 -1.89 -8.25
N ARG A 266 17.23 -2.65 -9.36
CA ARG A 266 17.83 -3.99 -9.39
C ARG A 266 19.32 -3.97 -9.03
N SER A 267 20.06 -2.95 -9.47
CA SER A 267 21.49 -2.84 -9.16
C SER A 267 21.78 -2.59 -7.68
N GLU A 268 20.84 -1.97 -6.95
CA GLU A 268 21.00 -1.62 -5.53
C GLU A 268 20.36 -2.65 -4.58
N LEU A 269 19.22 -3.26 -4.94
CA LEU A 269 18.50 -4.19 -4.06
C LEU A 269 19.11 -5.59 -3.97
N LEU A 270 19.84 -6.06 -5.00
CA LEU A 270 20.27 -7.47 -5.09
C LEU A 270 21.64 -7.87 -4.58
N PRO A 271 22.62 -6.97 -4.36
CA PRO A 271 23.80 -7.34 -3.59
C PRO A 271 23.46 -7.85 -2.17
N LEU A 272 22.26 -7.56 -1.64
CA LEU A 272 21.84 -7.95 -0.29
C LEU A 272 21.10 -9.30 -0.27
N ALA A 273 20.11 -9.53 -1.14
CA ALA A 273 19.30 -10.76 -1.14
C ALA A 273 20.04 -12.04 -1.58
N LEU A 274 21.19 -11.91 -2.28
CA LEU A 274 22.02 -13.04 -2.71
C LEU A 274 23.18 -13.35 -1.74
N ARG A 275 23.68 -12.38 -0.97
CA ARG A 275 24.76 -12.60 0.01
C ARG A 275 24.33 -13.53 1.16
N GLU A 276 23.10 -13.39 1.65
CA GLU A 276 22.56 -14.26 2.71
C GLU A 276 22.41 -15.73 2.26
N ARG A 277 22.23 -15.99 0.95
CA ARG A 277 22.16 -17.37 0.42
C ARG A 277 23.52 -18.06 0.38
N ASP A 278 24.60 -17.31 0.18
CA ASP A 278 25.96 -17.86 0.13
C ASP A 278 26.54 -18.07 1.54
N GLU A 279 26.03 -17.35 2.55
CA GLU A 279 26.39 -17.54 3.96
C GLU A 279 25.57 -18.66 4.62
N ALA A 280 24.28 -18.81 4.31
CA ALA A 280 23.47 -19.93 4.82
C ALA A 280 23.76 -21.29 4.17
N ARG A 281 24.63 -21.33 3.14
CA ARG A 281 25.10 -22.54 2.45
C ARG A 281 26.54 -22.92 2.80
N ARG A 282 27.19 -22.19 3.69
CA ARG A 282 28.52 -22.50 4.25
C ARG A 282 28.38 -23.02 5.69
#